data_AF-A0A9E0T9G4-F1
#
_entry.id   AF-A0A9E0T9G4-F1
#
_cell.length_a   1.000
_cell.length_b   1.000
_cell.length_c   1.000
_cell.angle_alpha   90.00
_cell.angle_beta   90.00
_cell.angle_gamma   90.00
#
_symmetry.space_group_name_H-M   'P 1'
#
loop_
_entity.id
_entity.type
_entity.pdbx_description
1 polymer ?
#
loop_
_entity_poly.entity_id
_entity_poly.type
_entity_poly.pdbx_seq_one_letter_code
_entity_poly.pdbx_strand_id
1 'polypeptide(L)'
;APHKVKLAVSGCPRNCAESGIKDVGIIGVDSGWEIHIAGNGGIKTEVAHFFTKVKTAEEVMQISGAFLQLYREEGWYLERTTHYVARVGLDHVKKKVLEDTANAQALWARLQDALDGEPDPWFEGEKARVDARQFIPIAVA
;
A
#
# COMPACT_ATOMS: atom_id res chain seq x y z
N ALA A 1 6.74 -10.59 -0.58
CA ALA A 1 5.32 -10.37 -0.92
C ALA A 1 4.89 -11.39 -1.98
N PRO A 2 3.64 -11.87 -2.00
CA PRO A 2 3.18 -12.90 -2.92
C PRO A 2 3.35 -12.50 -4.40
N HIS A 3 3.12 -11.22 -4.71
CA HIS A 3 3.46 -10.59 -5.98
C HIS A 3 3.81 -9.09 -5.76
N LYS A 4 4.26 -8.40 -6.82
CA LYS A 4 4.48 -6.94 -6.83
C LYS A 4 3.19 -6.17 -6.49
N VAL A 5 3.34 -5.10 -5.72
CA VAL A 5 2.28 -4.16 -5.33
C VAL A 5 2.59 -2.75 -5.85
N LYS A 6 1.55 -1.97 -6.13
CA LYS A 6 1.66 -0.55 -6.48
C LYS A 6 0.89 0.26 -5.45
N LEU A 7 1.49 1.35 -5.01
CA LEU A 7 0.89 2.31 -4.10
C LEU A 7 0.85 3.68 -4.77
N ALA A 8 -0.19 4.46 -4.51
CA ALA A 8 -0.22 5.87 -4.90
C ALA A 8 -1.02 6.70 -3.93
N VAL A 9 -0.66 7.98 -3.86
CA VAL A 9 -1.31 8.99 -3.02
C VAL A 9 -1.71 10.15 -3.90
N SER A 10 -2.99 10.48 -3.90
CA SER A 10 -3.55 11.66 -4.57
C SER A 10 -3.99 12.65 -3.51
N GLY A 11 -3.49 13.89 -3.57
CA GLY A 11 -3.80 14.91 -2.55
C GLY A 11 -5.23 15.48 -2.60
N CYS A 12 -6.00 15.20 -3.66
CA CYS A 12 -7.39 15.63 -3.79
C CYS A 12 -8.22 14.61 -4.60
N PRO A 13 -9.56 14.74 -4.62
CA PRO A 13 -10.45 13.80 -5.31
C PRO A 13 -10.25 13.70 -6.83
N ARG A 14 -9.47 14.60 -7.44
CA ARG A 14 -9.13 14.52 -8.86
C ARG A 14 -8.31 13.27 -9.22
N ASN A 15 -7.72 12.59 -8.24
CA ASN A 15 -7.10 11.28 -8.42
C ASN A 15 -5.95 11.26 -9.45
N CYS A 16 -5.14 12.32 -9.51
CA CYS A 16 -4.09 12.49 -10.52
C CYS A 16 -2.97 11.43 -10.47
N ALA A 17 -2.80 10.71 -9.36
CA ALA A 17 -1.84 9.61 -9.24
C ALA A 17 -2.46 8.24 -9.57
N GLU A 18 -3.69 8.25 -10.10
CA GLU A 18 -4.54 7.09 -10.38
C GLU A 18 -4.63 6.12 -9.18
N SER A 19 -4.77 6.65 -7.96
CA SER A 19 -4.92 5.89 -6.72
C SER A 19 -6.01 4.82 -6.83
N GLY A 20 -7.12 5.12 -7.51
CA GLY A 20 -8.25 4.20 -7.72
C GLY A 20 -7.98 2.92 -8.54
N ILE A 21 -6.76 2.70 -9.05
CA ILE A 21 -6.37 1.46 -9.76
C ILE A 21 -5.08 0.84 -9.19
N LYS A 22 -4.64 1.27 -8.02
CA LYS A 22 -3.46 0.72 -7.35
C LYS A 22 -3.86 -0.38 -6.36
N ASP A 23 -2.90 -1.22 -5.99
CA ASP A 23 -3.10 -2.27 -4.99
C ASP A 23 -3.48 -1.65 -3.63
N VAL A 24 -2.88 -0.49 -3.30
CA VAL A 24 -3.32 0.43 -2.25
C VAL A 24 -3.32 1.87 -2.80
N GLY A 25 -4.47 2.53 -2.77
CA GLY A 25 -4.65 3.89 -3.25
C GLY A 25 -5.15 4.81 -2.15
N ILE A 26 -4.48 5.94 -1.95
CA ILE A 26 -4.87 6.97 -0.98
C ILE A 26 -5.40 8.18 -1.73
N ILE A 27 -6.54 8.72 -1.30
CA ILE A 27 -7.15 9.93 -1.87
C ILE A 27 -7.48 10.89 -0.71
N GLY A 28 -6.85 12.07 -0.73
CA GLY A 28 -7.15 13.17 0.18
C GLY A 28 -8.51 13.78 -0.15
N VAL A 29 -9.32 14.00 0.88
CA VAL A 29 -10.64 14.64 0.83
C VAL A 29 -10.75 15.65 1.97
N ASP A 30 -11.67 16.60 1.89
CA ASP A 30 -11.83 17.63 2.95
C ASP A 30 -12.04 17.04 4.35
N SER A 31 -12.60 15.82 4.40
CA SER A 31 -12.90 15.12 5.65
C SER A 31 -11.80 14.16 6.13
N GLY A 32 -10.64 14.08 5.46
CA GLY A 32 -9.51 13.21 5.81
C GLY A 32 -8.92 12.46 4.62
N TRP A 33 -8.66 11.17 4.78
CA TRP A 33 -8.00 10.32 3.79
C TRP A 33 -8.81 9.08 3.51
N GLU A 34 -9.22 8.89 2.26
CA GLU A 34 -9.82 7.63 1.82
C GLU A 34 -8.74 6.63 1.44
N ILE A 35 -8.91 5.39 1.91
CA ILE A 35 -8.05 4.26 1.59
C ILE A 35 -8.86 3.35 0.67
N HIS A 36 -8.29 3.03 -0.48
CA HIS A 36 -8.83 2.13 -1.49
C HIS A 36 -7.87 0.96 -1.68
N ILE A 37 -8.37 -0.25 -1.88
CA ILE A 37 -7.55 -1.46 -1.99
C ILE A 37 -7.93 -2.32 -3.18
N ALA A 38 -7.00 -3.20 -3.58
CA ALA A 38 -7.24 -4.27 -4.55
C ALA A 38 -7.55 -3.80 -5.99
N GLY A 39 -7.11 -2.59 -6.36
CA GLY A 39 -7.14 -2.13 -7.74
C GLY A 39 -6.04 -2.77 -8.59
N ASN A 40 -6.20 -2.69 -9.91
CA ASN A 40 -5.20 -3.20 -10.84
C ASN A 40 -5.15 -2.38 -12.13
N GLY A 41 -4.10 -1.59 -12.34
CA GLY A 41 -3.80 -0.98 -13.64
C GLY A 41 -3.08 -1.90 -14.64
N GLY A 42 -3.37 -3.20 -14.63
CA GLY A 42 -2.72 -4.22 -15.46
C GLY A 42 -3.48 -4.53 -16.75
N ILE A 43 -3.24 -5.72 -17.32
CA ILE A 43 -3.93 -6.19 -18.54
C ILE A 43 -5.45 -6.14 -18.38
N LYS A 44 -5.96 -6.64 -17.24
CA LYS A 44 -7.34 -6.44 -16.82
C LYS A 44 -7.39 -5.30 -15.82
N THR A 45 -7.92 -4.16 -16.25
CA THR A 45 -8.06 -3.01 -15.36
C THR A 45 -9.16 -3.26 -14.34
N GLU A 46 -8.85 -3.15 -13.06
CA GLU A 46 -9.80 -3.29 -11.97
C GLU A 46 -9.79 -2.02 -11.12
N VAL A 47 -10.98 -1.51 -10.82
CA VAL A 47 -11.17 -0.37 -9.92
C VAL A 47 -11.00 -0.86 -8.50
N ALA A 48 -10.20 -0.13 -7.71
CA ALA A 48 -10.00 -0.41 -6.30
C ALA A 48 -11.31 -0.25 -5.51
N HIS A 49 -11.47 -1.04 -4.45
CA HIS A 49 -12.60 -0.94 -3.55
C HIS A 49 -12.33 0.11 -2.48
N PHE A 50 -13.33 0.95 -2.18
CA PHE A 50 -13.30 1.78 -0.99
C PHE A 50 -13.18 0.89 0.25
N PHE A 51 -12.12 1.10 1.02
CA PHE A 51 -11.83 0.29 2.19
C PHE A 51 -12.32 0.98 3.46
N THR A 52 -11.80 2.17 3.73
CA THR A 52 -12.17 3.00 4.88
C THR A 52 -11.73 4.45 4.67
N LYS A 53 -12.12 5.33 5.60
CA LYS A 53 -11.66 6.71 5.66
C LYS A 53 -11.12 7.02 7.06
N VAL A 54 -9.96 7.66 7.12
CA VAL A 54 -9.27 8.02 8.37
C VAL A 54 -8.91 9.49 8.42
N LYS A 55 -8.44 9.98 9.57
CA LYS A 55 -8.17 11.41 9.80
C LYS A 55 -6.70 11.75 9.67
N THR A 56 -5.82 10.82 10.00
CA THR A 56 -4.38 11.09 10.14
C THR A 56 -3.55 10.26 9.16
N ALA A 57 -2.35 10.76 8.83
CA ALA A 57 -1.39 10.01 8.02
C ALA A 57 -0.88 8.75 8.73
N GLU A 58 -0.78 8.79 10.07
CA GLU A 58 -0.45 7.64 10.91
C GLU A 58 -1.44 6.49 10.70
N GLU A 59 -2.74 6.76 10.78
CA GLU A 59 -3.79 5.77 10.52
C GLU A 59 -3.75 5.24 9.09
N VAL A 60 -3.42 6.09 8.10
CA VAL A 60 -3.22 5.66 6.71
C VAL A 60 -2.12 4.60 6.62
N MET A 61 -0.96 4.85 7.25
CA MET A 61 0.16 3.91 7.26
C MET A 61 -0.22 2.60 7.97
N GLN A 62 -0.82 2.69 9.16
CA GLN A 62 -1.19 1.52 9.96
C GLN A 62 -2.20 0.62 9.24
N ILE A 63 -3.28 1.18 8.69
CA ILE A 63 -4.32 0.39 8.00
C ILE A 63 -3.79 -0.18 6.68
N SER A 64 -3.06 0.61 5.90
CA SER A 64 -2.48 0.15 4.63
C SER A 64 -1.47 -0.97 4.87
N GLY A 65 -0.62 -0.82 5.89
CA GLY A 65 0.36 -1.81 6.30
C GLY A 65 -0.29 -3.09 6.82
N ALA A 66 -1.33 -2.98 7.65
CA ALA A 66 -2.09 -4.13 8.13
C ALA A 66 -2.73 -4.93 6.98
N PHE A 67 -3.32 -4.25 5.98
CA PHE A 67 -3.82 -4.90 4.76
C PHE A 67 -2.70 -5.61 3.98
N LEU A 68 -1.57 -4.94 3.76
CA LEU A 68 -0.44 -5.52 3.04
C LEU A 68 0.15 -6.73 3.77
N GLN A 69 0.22 -6.70 5.10
CA GLN A 69 0.67 -7.83 5.88
C GLN A 69 -0.31 -9.00 5.82
N LEU A 70 -1.62 -8.73 5.90
CA LEU A 70 -2.63 -9.78 5.75
C LEU A 70 -2.51 -10.44 4.36
N TYR A 71 -2.34 -9.65 3.31
CA TYR A 71 -2.07 -10.15 1.97
C TYR A 71 -0.75 -10.93 1.88
N ARG A 72 0.31 -10.51 2.59
CA ARG A 72 1.58 -11.26 2.66
C ARG A 72 1.40 -12.65 3.28
N GLU A 73 0.49 -12.78 4.24
CA GLU A 73 0.24 -14.02 4.98
C GLU A 73 -0.73 -14.96 4.26
N GLU A 74 -1.75 -14.43 3.58
CA GLU A 74 -2.84 -15.23 2.99
C GLU A 74 -2.79 -15.35 1.45
N GLY A 75 -1.98 -14.52 0.77
CA GLY A 75 -1.84 -14.50 -0.67
C GLY A 75 -0.99 -15.65 -1.20
N TRP A 76 -1.40 -16.25 -2.32
CA TRP A 76 -0.63 -17.29 -3.00
C TRP A 76 0.52 -16.71 -3.82
N TYR A 77 1.55 -17.51 -4.07
CA TYR A 77 2.66 -17.12 -4.94
C TYR A 77 2.14 -16.66 -6.31
N LEU A 78 2.59 -15.47 -6.75
CA LEU A 78 2.16 -14.76 -7.96
C LEU A 78 0.70 -14.28 -7.99
N GLU A 79 -0.01 -14.33 -6.88
CA GLU A 79 -1.37 -13.79 -6.77
C GLU A 79 -1.35 -12.27 -6.55
N ARG A 80 -2.06 -11.49 -7.36
CA ARG A 80 -2.24 -10.04 -7.16
C ARG A 80 -3.24 -9.77 -6.03
N THR A 81 -3.14 -8.60 -5.39
CA THR A 81 -4.12 -8.19 -4.35
C THR A 81 -5.57 -8.24 -4.85
N THR A 82 -5.82 -7.84 -6.10
CA THR A 82 -7.13 -7.93 -6.74
C THR A 82 -7.67 -9.36 -6.82
N HIS A 83 -6.83 -10.34 -7.18
CA HIS A 83 -7.23 -11.76 -7.23
C HIS A 83 -7.42 -12.34 -5.83
N TYR A 84 -6.53 -11.99 -4.89
CA TYR A 84 -6.63 -12.37 -3.50
C TYR A 84 -7.95 -11.89 -2.88
N VAL A 85 -8.28 -10.60 -2.99
CA VAL A 85 -9.53 -10.04 -2.45
C VAL A 85 -10.75 -10.62 -3.15
N ALA A 86 -10.69 -10.89 -4.46
CA ALA A 86 -11.77 -11.59 -5.17
C ALA A 86 -11.99 -13.01 -4.64
N ARG A 87 -10.92 -13.70 -4.21
CA ARG A 87 -10.97 -15.06 -3.67
C ARG A 87 -11.51 -15.12 -2.24
N VAL A 88 -11.00 -14.27 -1.35
CA VAL A 88 -11.38 -14.29 0.09
C VAL A 88 -12.60 -13.44 0.42
N GLY A 89 -12.94 -12.49 -0.46
CA GLY A 89 -14.02 -11.52 -0.27
C GLY A 89 -13.56 -10.27 0.47
N LEU A 90 -14.10 -9.11 0.07
CA LEU A 90 -13.79 -7.83 0.71
C LEU A 90 -14.17 -7.80 2.20
N ASP A 91 -15.28 -8.46 2.57
CA ASP A 91 -15.76 -8.51 3.95
C ASP A 91 -14.79 -9.26 4.88
N HIS A 92 -14.14 -10.32 4.39
CA HIS A 92 -13.09 -11.03 5.14
C HIS A 92 -11.94 -10.07 5.49
N VAL A 93 -11.50 -9.28 4.51
CA VAL A 93 -10.42 -8.31 4.69
C VAL A 93 -10.84 -7.19 5.65
N LYS A 94 -12.05 -6.64 5.50
CA LYS A 94 -12.58 -5.61 6.41
C LYS A 94 -12.69 -6.14 7.84
N LYS A 95 -13.19 -7.36 8.03
CA LYS A 95 -13.28 -7.98 9.36
C LYS A 95 -11.91 -8.08 10.03
N LYS A 96 -10.90 -8.54 9.30
CA LYS A 96 -9.54 -8.76 9.83
C LYS A 96 -8.76 -7.48 10.12
N VAL A 97 -9.02 -6.40 9.38
CA VAL A 97 -8.19 -5.18 9.43
C VAL A 97 -8.92 -3.99 10.05
N LEU A 98 -10.24 -3.89 9.91
CA LEU A 98 -11.02 -2.74 10.37
C LEU A 98 -11.89 -3.06 11.59
N GLU A 99 -12.42 -4.28 11.69
CA GLU A 99 -13.32 -4.66 12.79
C GLU A 99 -12.57 -5.33 13.96
N ASP A 100 -11.45 -6.00 13.68
CA ASP A 100 -10.57 -6.60 14.68
C ASP A 100 -9.32 -5.72 14.92
N THR A 101 -9.47 -4.71 15.78
CA THR A 101 -8.39 -3.75 16.09
C THR A 101 -7.13 -4.42 16.64
N ALA A 102 -7.28 -5.44 17.47
CA ALA A 102 -6.14 -6.16 18.05
C ALA A 102 -5.36 -6.90 16.96
N ASN A 103 -6.07 -7.56 16.04
CA ASN A 103 -5.43 -8.20 14.89
C ASN A 103 -4.79 -7.18 13.93
N ALA A 104 -5.44 -6.04 13.68
CA ALA A 104 -4.90 -4.97 12.84
C ALA A 104 -3.57 -4.43 13.39
N GLN A 105 -3.50 -4.17 14.71
CA GLN A 105 -2.27 -3.76 15.38
C GLN A 105 -1.19 -4.85 15.32
N ALA A 106 -1.56 -6.11 15.50
CA ALA A 106 -0.63 -7.23 15.40
C ALA A 106 -0.08 -7.41 13.98
N LEU A 107 -0.92 -7.24 12.95
CA LEU A 107 -0.50 -7.24 11.54
C LEU A 107 0.48 -6.10 11.26
N TRP A 108 0.16 -4.89 11.71
CA TRP A 108 1.05 -3.74 11.55
C TRP A 108 2.40 -3.97 12.24
N ALA A 109 2.40 -4.47 13.48
CA ALA A 109 3.63 -4.76 14.21
C ALA A 109 4.51 -5.80 13.50
N ARG A 110 3.92 -6.87 12.95
CA ARG A 110 4.67 -7.88 12.16
C ARG A 110 5.24 -7.30 10.87
N LEU A 111 4.54 -6.35 10.24
CA LEU A 111 5.09 -5.67 9.07
C LEU A 111 6.31 -4.83 9.45
N GLN A 112 6.23 -4.07 10.54
CA GLN A 112 7.32 -3.23 11.03
C GLN A 112 8.53 -4.07 11.44
N ASP A 113 8.31 -5.18 12.14
CA ASP A 113 9.36 -6.15 12.48
C ASP A 113 10.05 -6.72 11.23
N ALA A 114 9.27 -7.08 10.20
CA ALA A 114 9.83 -7.56 8.94
C ALA A 114 10.58 -6.50 8.12
N LEU A 115 10.40 -5.22 8.44
CA LEU A 115 11.13 -4.09 7.85
C LEU A 115 12.28 -3.61 8.73
N ASP A 116 12.40 -4.13 9.97
CA ASP A 116 13.42 -3.68 10.90
C ASP A 116 14.82 -3.94 10.36
N GLY A 117 15.68 -2.94 10.47
CA GLY A 117 17.03 -2.95 9.92
C GLY A 117 17.15 -2.70 8.41
N GLU A 118 16.05 -2.66 7.65
CA GLU A 118 16.10 -2.29 6.22
C GLU A 118 16.42 -0.79 6.09
N PRO A 119 17.54 -0.42 5.43
CA PRO A 119 17.91 0.98 5.28
C PRO A 119 16.97 1.72 4.34
N ASP A 120 16.55 2.93 4.71
CA ASP A 120 15.76 3.76 3.80
C ASP A 120 16.65 4.26 2.64
N PRO A 121 16.39 3.89 1.37
CA PRO A 121 17.24 4.28 0.26
C PRO A 121 17.28 5.79 -0.01
N TRP A 122 16.30 6.55 0.47
CA TRP A 122 16.21 7.99 0.25
C TRP A 122 16.97 8.80 1.30
N PHE A 123 17.10 8.27 2.53
CA PHE A 123 17.78 8.95 3.63
C PHE A 123 19.11 8.28 4.03
N GLU A 124 19.23 6.97 3.83
CA GLU A 124 20.38 6.12 4.18
C GLU A 124 21.02 5.49 2.93
N GLY A 125 21.17 6.27 1.85
CA GLY A 125 21.58 5.78 0.53
C GLY A 125 22.86 4.92 0.51
N GLU A 126 23.86 5.24 1.34
CA GLU A 126 25.08 4.42 1.48
C GLU A 126 24.79 3.04 2.07
N LYS A 127 24.03 2.98 3.17
CA LYS A 127 23.65 1.74 3.84
C LYS A 127 22.72 0.90 2.95
N ALA A 128 21.84 1.55 2.20
CA ALA A 128 20.99 0.95 1.18
C ALA A 128 21.72 0.61 -0.13
N ARG A 129 23.02 0.90 -0.25
CA ARG A 129 23.85 0.62 -1.44
C ARG A 129 23.26 1.20 -2.73
N VAL A 130 22.65 2.37 -2.64
CA VAL A 130 22.06 3.08 -3.78
C VAL A 130 23.17 3.48 -4.76
N ASP A 131 22.95 3.23 -6.05
CA ASP A 131 23.88 3.61 -7.10
C ASP A 131 23.83 5.12 -7.35
N ALA A 132 24.77 5.85 -6.76
CA ALA A 132 24.84 7.31 -6.87
C ALA A 132 24.97 7.84 -8.31
N ARG A 133 25.39 6.99 -9.27
CA ARG A 133 25.48 7.38 -10.69
C ARG A 133 24.11 7.71 -11.29
N GLN A 134 23.02 7.24 -10.68
CA GLN A 134 21.64 7.53 -11.09
C GLN A 134 21.24 9.00 -10.89
N PHE A 135 22.00 9.75 -10.10
CA PHE A 135 21.70 11.15 -9.77
C PHE A 135 22.70 12.15 -10.39
N ILE A 136 23.53 11.71 -11.33
CA ILE A 136 24.46 12.61 -12.04
C ILE A 136 23.63 13.62 -12.85
N PRO A 137 23.72 14.94 -12.54
CA PRO A 137 23.00 15.94 -13.30
C PRO A 137 23.44 15.92 -14.77
N ILE A 138 22.48 15.99 -15.69
CA ILE A 138 22.79 16.16 -17.11
C ILE A 138 23.35 17.57 -17.27
N ALA A 139 24.64 17.69 -17.57
CA ALA A 139 25.24 18.96 -17.93
C ALA A 139 24.70 19.39 -19.29
N VAL A 140 23.91 20.46 -19.32
CA VAL A 140 23.50 21.10 -20.56
C VAL A 140 24.65 22.01 -21.01
N ALA A 141 25.13 21.82 -22.24
CA ALA A 141 26.20 22.60 -22.85
C ALA A 141 25.76 24.04 -23.18
#